data_AF-A0A843DRW8-F1
#
_entry.id   AF-A0A843DRW8-F1
#
_cell.length_a   1.000
_cell.length_b   1.000
_cell.length_c   1.000
_cell.angle_alpha   90.00
_cell.angle_beta   90.00
_cell.angle_gamma   90.00
#
_symmetry.space_group_name_H-M   'P 1'
#
loop_
_entity.id
_entity.type
_entity.pdbx_description
1 polymer ?
#
loop_
_entity_poly.entity_id
_entity_poly.type
_entity_poly.pdbx_seq_one_letter_code
_entity_poly.pdbx_strand_id
1 'polypeptide(L)'
;MKYRPYKEPEDVLMVGDIRRYTINGGGMIETSYAAVVSVTPDSVSVKRLYKEDSAASRYLIRDVAPTGLEYAMFVDTRITKLSIQTVGRKAGKLSKSDLRNIRK
;
A
#
# COMPACT_ATOMS: atom_id res chain seq x y z
N MET A 1 31.74 -22.34 -0.69
CA MET A 1 30.50 -21.52 -0.72
C MET A 1 30.82 -20.22 -1.44
N LYS A 2 30.12 -19.86 -2.53
CA LYS A 2 30.32 -18.57 -3.20
C LYS A 2 29.61 -17.48 -2.38
N TYR A 3 30.35 -16.53 -1.84
CA TYR A 3 29.80 -15.35 -1.17
C TYR A 3 28.97 -14.56 -2.19
N ARG A 4 27.67 -14.39 -1.92
CA ARG A 4 26.83 -13.39 -2.59
C ARG A 4 26.86 -12.16 -1.69
N PRO A 5 27.32 -10.99 -2.16
CA PRO A 5 27.25 -9.78 -1.35
C PRO A 5 25.80 -9.56 -0.93
N TYR A 6 25.59 -9.18 0.33
CA TYR A 6 24.29 -8.74 0.83
C TYR A 6 23.87 -7.52 0.00
N LYS A 7 23.03 -7.73 -1.01
CA LYS A 7 22.22 -6.66 -1.55
C LYS A 7 21.24 -6.30 -0.45
N GLU A 8 21.24 -5.04 -0.01
CA GLU A 8 20.07 -4.50 0.67
C GLU A 8 18.84 -4.92 -0.16
N PRO A 9 17.78 -5.46 0.46
CA PRO A 9 16.59 -5.84 -0.28
C PRO A 9 16.01 -4.58 -0.90
N GLU A 10 16.45 -4.26 -2.12
CA GLU A 10 15.92 -3.24 -3.02
C GLU A 10 14.41 -3.31 -2.90
N ASP A 11 13.82 -2.36 -2.18
CA ASP A 11 12.42 -2.09 -1.84
C ASP A 11 11.34 -2.94 -2.55
N VAL A 12 11.44 -4.28 -2.53
CA VAL A 12 10.70 -5.16 -3.45
C VAL A 12 9.23 -4.97 -3.17
N LEU A 13 8.46 -4.55 -4.17
CA LEU A 13 7.02 -4.41 -4.05
C LEU A 13 6.41 -5.77 -3.80
N MET A 14 5.82 -5.94 -2.60
CA MET A 14 5.17 -7.18 -2.20
C MET A 14 3.69 -6.95 -1.90
N VAL A 15 2.91 -8.00 -2.14
CA VAL A 15 1.49 -8.03 -1.74
C VAL A 15 1.38 -7.92 -0.21
N GLY A 16 0.49 -7.04 0.24
CA GLY A 16 0.30 -6.70 1.65
C GLY A 16 1.21 -5.59 2.14
N ASP A 17 2.14 -5.06 1.34
CA ASP A 17 2.86 -3.86 1.71
C ASP A 17 1.92 -2.65 1.77
N ILE A 18 2.17 -1.77 2.73
CA ILE A 18 1.60 -0.43 2.74
C ILE A 18 2.66 0.52 2.21
N ARG A 19 2.27 1.29 1.20
CA ARG A 19 3.17 2.15 0.44
C ARG A 19 2.64 3.57 0.44
N ARG A 20 3.53 4.55 0.57
CA ARG A 20 3.21 5.94 0.29
C ARG A 20 3.26 6.15 -1.21
N TYR A 21 2.27 6.81 -1.77
CA TYR A 21 2.26 7.21 -3.17
C TYR A 21 1.86 8.68 -3.27
N THR A 22 2.35 9.33 -4.31
CA THR A 22 2.10 10.73 -4.57
C THR A 22 1.40 10.86 -5.90
N ILE A 23 0.20 11.44 -5.91
CA ILE A 23 -0.49 11.80 -7.15
C ILE A 23 -0.35 13.30 -7.33
N ASN A 24 0.05 13.70 -8.53
CA ASN A 24 0.02 15.10 -8.94
C ASN A 24 -1.25 15.32 -9.77
N GLY A 25 -2.29 15.86 -9.13
CA GLY A 25 -3.58 16.13 -9.76
C GLY A 25 -3.95 17.59 -9.60
N GLY A 26 -4.08 18.32 -10.71
CA GLY A 26 -4.59 19.71 -10.69
C GLY A 26 -3.75 20.72 -9.92
N GLY A 27 -2.44 20.48 -9.74
CA GLY A 27 -1.54 21.39 -9.01
C GLY A 27 -1.44 21.15 -7.51
N MET A 28 -2.12 20.13 -6.97
CA MET A 28 -1.89 19.65 -5.61
C MET A 28 -1.12 18.33 -5.61
N ILE A 29 -0.08 18.29 -4.78
CA ILE A 29 0.69 17.09 -4.50
C ILE A 29 0.07 16.44 -3.26
N GLU A 30 -0.76 15.42 -3.46
CA GLU A 30 -1.34 14.67 -2.36
C GLU A 30 -0.49 13.43 -2.08
N THR A 31 0.03 13.33 -0.85
CA THR A 31 0.70 12.12 -0.37
C THR A 31 -0.33 11.25 0.32
N SER A 32 -0.59 10.08 -0.25
CA SER A 32 -1.57 9.12 0.24
C SER A 32 -0.92 7.78 0.54
N TYR A 33 -1.61 6.95 1.34
CA TYR A 33 -1.20 5.57 1.60
C TYR A 33 -2.06 4.60 0.79
N ALA A 34 -1.45 3.50 0.32
CA ALA A 34 -2.18 2.41 -0.31
C ALA A 34 -1.66 1.05 0.14
N ALA A 35 -2.57 0.07 0.16
CA ALA A 35 -2.26 -1.33 0.38
C ALA A 35 -2.10 -2.05 -0.96
N VAL A 36 -0.98 -2.74 -1.15
CA VAL A 36 -0.72 -3.53 -2.36
C VAL A 36 -1.51 -4.84 -2.32
N VAL A 37 -2.35 -5.09 -3.33
CA VAL A 37 -3.18 -6.31 -3.42
C VAL A 37 -2.70 -7.28 -4.49
N SER A 38 -2.04 -6.80 -5.55
CA SER A 38 -1.36 -7.62 -6.54
C SER A 38 -0.25 -6.84 -7.23
N VAL A 39 0.77 -7.56 -7.69
CA VAL A 39 1.92 -7.02 -8.42
C VAL A 39 2.07 -7.81 -9.72
N THR A 40 2.15 -7.11 -10.84
CA THR A 40 2.49 -7.66 -12.16
C THR A 40 3.77 -6.99 -12.65
N PRO A 41 4.46 -7.53 -13.68
CA PRO A 41 5.68 -6.90 -14.20
C PRO A 41 5.51 -5.43 -14.59
N ASP A 42 4.34 -5.07 -15.14
CA ASP A 42 4.10 -3.72 -15.65
C ASP A 42 3.32 -2.80 -14.69
N SER A 43 2.75 -3.34 -13.61
CA SER A 43 1.81 -2.57 -12.79
C SER A 43 1.61 -3.11 -11.39
N VAL A 44 1.10 -2.24 -10.52
CA VAL A 44 0.69 -2.59 -9.17
C VAL A 44 -0.78 -2.28 -9.01
N SER A 45 -1.54 -3.24 -8.50
CA SER A 45 -2.91 -3.00 -8.09
C SER A 45 -2.95 -2.73 -6.59
N VAL A 46 -3.58 -1.63 -6.21
CA VAL A 46 -3.63 -1.17 -4.83
C VAL A 46 -5.06 -0.81 -4.41
N LYS A 47 -5.29 -0.85 -3.10
CA LYS A 47 -6.47 -0.22 -2.47
C LYS A 47 -6.02 1.00 -1.69
N ARG A 48 -6.66 2.14 -1.96
CA ARG A 48 -6.30 3.43 -1.33
C ARG A 48 -6.74 3.42 0.13
N LEU A 49 -6.00 4.14 0.96
CA LEU A 49 -6.30 4.31 2.37
C LEU A 49 -6.72 5.75 2.66
N TYR A 50 -7.82 5.91 3.38
CA TYR A 50 -8.39 7.20 3.77
C TYR A 50 -8.40 7.36 5.29
N LYS A 51 -8.19 8.59 5.78
CA LYS A 51 -8.31 8.90 7.21
C LYS A 51 -9.76 8.94 7.65
N GLU A 52 -10.61 9.49 6.80
CA GLU A 52 -12.04 9.66 7.03
C GLU A 52 -12.82 8.57 6.30
N ASP A 53 -14.01 8.26 6.81
CA ASP A 53 -14.94 7.36 6.15
C ASP A 53 -15.52 8.05 4.91
N SER A 54 -14.80 7.96 3.79
CA SER A 54 -15.33 8.38 2.50
C SER A 54 -16.21 7.25 1.94
N ALA A 55 -17.34 7.64 1.36
CA ALA A 55 -18.57 6.88 1.07
C ALA A 55 -18.47 5.62 0.17
N ALA A 56 -17.53 4.72 0.45
CA ALA A 56 -17.41 3.38 -0.12
C ALA A 56 -16.45 2.47 0.69
N SER A 57 -16.12 2.83 1.93
CA SER A 57 -15.12 2.13 2.75
C SER A 57 -15.75 0.94 3.48
N ARG A 58 -15.27 -0.28 3.22
CA ARG A 58 -15.83 -1.50 3.85
C ARG A 58 -14.97 -2.10 4.95
N TYR A 59 -13.73 -1.64 5.09
CA TYR A 59 -12.79 -2.24 6.02
C TYR A 59 -11.90 -1.19 6.68
N LEU A 60 -11.81 -1.23 8.01
CA LEU A 60 -10.96 -0.36 8.80
C LEU A 60 -9.73 -1.15 9.27
N ILE A 61 -8.53 -0.68 8.91
CA ILE A 61 -7.28 -1.19 9.47
C ILE A 61 -7.09 -0.50 10.82
N ARG A 62 -7.27 -1.24 11.91
CA ARG A 62 -7.14 -0.72 13.29
C ARG A 62 -5.72 -0.82 13.82
N ASP A 63 -4.95 -1.82 13.36
CA ASP A 63 -3.60 -2.05 13.84
C ASP A 63 -2.60 -1.16 13.11
N VAL A 64 -2.11 -0.17 13.84
CA VAL A 64 -1.22 0.88 13.35
C VAL A 64 0.27 0.46 13.45
N ALA A 65 0.62 -0.33 14.47
CA ALA A 65 2.00 -0.71 14.76
C ALA A 65 2.70 -1.55 13.66
N PRO A 66 2.10 -2.58 13.04
CA PRO A 66 2.76 -3.34 11.97
C PRO A 66 2.70 -2.63 10.60
N THR A 67 1.80 -1.66 10.48
CA THR A 67 1.47 -1.00 9.20
C THR A 67 2.28 0.25 8.92
N GLY A 68 2.93 0.82 9.95
CA GLY A 68 3.67 2.09 9.84
C GLY A 68 2.76 3.28 9.54
N LEU A 69 1.45 3.12 9.78
CA LEU A 69 0.48 4.19 9.74
C LEU A 69 0.59 5.01 11.04
N GLU A 70 -0.01 6.19 11.08
CA GLU A 70 -0.06 7.02 12.30
C GLU A 70 -1.39 6.87 13.05
N TYR A 71 -2.43 6.41 12.34
CA TYR A 71 -3.81 6.26 12.82
C TYR A 71 -4.47 5.11 12.05
N ALA A 72 -5.61 4.66 12.56
CA ALA A 72 -6.46 3.72 11.85
C ALA A 72 -6.92 4.34 10.52
N MET A 73 -6.94 3.55 9.45
CA MET A 73 -7.31 4.02 8.12
C MET A 73 -8.34 3.11 7.46
N PHE A 74 -9.27 3.74 6.74
CA PHE A 74 -10.28 3.09 5.95
C PHE A 74 -9.72 2.64 4.60
N VAL A 75 -10.03 1.41 4.20
CA VAL A 75 -9.61 0.83 2.93
C VAL A 75 -10.70 1.02 1.89
N ASP A 76 -10.32 1.62 0.76
CA ASP A 76 -11.18 1.74 -0.42
C ASP A 76 -11.59 0.35 -0.93
N THR A 77 -12.86 0.21 -1.31
CA THR A 77 -13.34 -1.00 -1.98
C THR A 77 -12.80 -1.13 -3.39
N ARG A 78 -12.54 -0.01 -4.06
CA ARG A 78 -12.07 0.03 -5.45
C ARG A 78 -10.59 -0.29 -5.54
N ILE A 79 -10.25 -1.10 -6.54
CA ILE A 79 -8.86 -1.37 -6.89
C ILE A 79 -8.41 -0.28 -7.86
N THR A 80 -7.32 0.41 -7.51
CA THR A 80 -6.63 1.34 -8.40
C THR A 80 -5.41 0.65 -8.99
N LYS A 81 -5.23 0.73 -10.31
CA LYS A 81 -4.01 0.28 -10.98
C LYS A 81 -3.04 1.46 -11.08
N LEU A 82 -1.83 1.29 -10.58
CA LEU A 82 -0.76 2.28 -10.58
C LEU A 82 0.46 1.74 -11.32
N SER A 83 1.27 2.65 -11.86
CA SER A 83 2.62 2.31 -12.34
C SER A 83 3.52 2.00 -11.15
N ILE A 84 4.42 1.02 -11.31
CA ILE A 84 5.42 0.68 -10.28
C ILE A 84 6.21 1.93 -9.84
N GLN A 85 6.51 2.84 -10.76
CA GLN A 85 7.25 4.08 -10.49
C GLN A 85 6.50 5.08 -9.62
N THR A 86 5.16 5.01 -9.59
CA THR A 86 4.32 5.91 -8.78
C THR A 86 4.13 5.41 -7.36
N VAL A 87 4.43 4.14 -7.09
CA VAL A 87 4.35 3.56 -5.75
C VAL A 87 5.68 3.75 -5.05
N GLY A 88 5.70 4.61 -4.03
CA GLY A 88 6.91 5.02 -3.32
C GLY A 88 7.37 4.03 -2.27
N ARG A 89 8.04 4.56 -1.24
CA ARG A 89 8.67 3.76 -0.17
C ARG A 89 7.65 2.98 0.64
N LYS A 90 8.11 1.83 1.15
CA LYS A 90 7.36 1.02 2.11
C LYS A 90 7.19 1.77 3.43
N ALA A 91 5.95 1.92 3.87
CA ALA A 91 5.63 2.44 5.21
C ALA A 91 5.54 1.29 6.23
N GLY A 92 4.98 0.14 5.81
CA GLY A 92 4.87 -1.03 6.66
C GLY A 92 4.18 -2.18 5.95
N LYS A 93 3.55 -3.07 6.72
CA LYS A 93 2.94 -4.28 6.17
C LYS A 93 1.62 -4.59 6.86
N LEU A 94 0.63 -4.98 6.07
CA LEU A 94 -0.63 -5.49 6.58
C LEU A 94 -0.45 -6.83 7.29
N SER A 95 -1.26 -7.04 8.32
CA SER A 95 -1.44 -8.37 8.89
C SER A 95 -2.05 -9.32 7.86
N LYS A 96 -1.88 -10.64 8.07
CA LYS A 96 -2.45 -11.66 7.17
C LYS A 96 -3.99 -11.61 7.16
N SER A 97 -4.61 -11.30 8.30
CA SER A 97 -6.07 -11.15 8.42
C SER A 97 -6.57 -9.97 7.61
N ASP A 98 -5.91 -8.81 7.71
CA ASP A 98 -6.32 -7.59 7.03
C ASP A 98 -6.16 -7.76 5.52
N LEU A 99 -5.03 -8.32 5.09
CA LEU A 99 -4.79 -8.64 3.69
C LEU A 99 -5.87 -9.58 3.12
N ARG A 100 -6.27 -10.60 3.89
CA ARG A 100 -7.35 -11.51 3.47
C ARG A 100 -8.69 -10.78 3.36
N ASN A 101 -8.99 -9.86 4.28
CA ASN A 101 -10.26 -9.13 4.28
C ASN A 101 -10.36 -8.13 3.14
N ILE A 102 -9.29 -7.42 2.81
CA ILE A 102 -9.30 -6.41 1.74
C ILE A 102 -9.29 -7.01 0.33
N ARG A 103 -8.91 -8.28 0.18
CA ARG A 103 -8.91 -9.02 -1.11
C ARG A 103 -10.25 -9.65 -1.47
N LYS A 104 -11.20 -9.71 -0.52
CA LYS A 104 -12.59 -10.13 -0.79
C LYS A 104 -13.33 -9.02 -1.54
#